data_AF-A0A257MJT0-F1
#
_entry.id   AF-A0A257MJT0-F1
#
_cell.length_a   1.000
_cell.length_b   1.000
_cell.length_c   1.000
_cell.angle_alpha   90.00
_cell.angle_beta   90.00
_cell.angle_gamma   90.00
#
_symmetry.space_group_name_H-M   'P 1'
#
loop_
_entity.id
_entity.type
_entity.pdbx_description
1 polymer ?
#
loop_
_entity_poly.entity_id
_entity_poly.type
_entity_poly.pdbx_seq_one_letter_code
_entity_poly.pdbx_strand_id
1 'polypeptide(L)'
;MRVATCVSAVVLLFLTTPQQILFKSLRTVGVPKIYVLTLQMTYRYIFLLMEQVREMYIAKKARTIKSRGLIDDQKWVGGRIGYTLIRSLSMSEKVHMAMLSRGFSGEVHIMQEFKMSQRDYLAGAAAISISLVLVLISQDIIRV
;
A
#
# COMPACT_ATOMS: atom_id res chain seq x y z
N MET A 1 -9.23 10.83 22.98
CA MET A 1 -8.63 11.88 22.13
C MET A 1 -7.37 11.45 21.38
N ARG A 2 -6.33 10.87 22.01
CA ARG A 2 -5.05 10.50 21.34
C ARG A 2 -5.17 9.58 20.12
N VAL A 3 -6.07 8.59 20.18
CA VAL A 3 -6.27 7.66 19.06
C VAL A 3 -6.87 8.37 17.84
N ALA A 4 -7.87 9.24 18.06
CA ALA A 4 -8.53 9.97 16.98
C ALA A 4 -7.56 10.92 16.25
N THR A 5 -6.72 11.65 16.98
CA THR A 5 -5.72 12.55 16.37
C THR A 5 -4.70 11.81 15.53
N CYS A 6 -4.22 10.65 15.99
CA CYS A 6 -3.29 9.82 15.22
C CYS A 6 -3.93 9.25 13.95
N VAL A 7 -5.16 8.74 14.04
CA VAL A 7 -5.89 8.19 12.89
C VAL A 7 -6.17 9.29 11.86
N SER A 8 -6.65 10.46 12.29
CA SER A 8 -6.89 11.60 11.39
C SER A 8 -5.62 12.05 10.67
N ALA A 9 -4.48 12.12 11.36
CA ALA A 9 -3.21 12.49 10.75
C ALA A 9 -2.74 11.47 9.71
N VAL A 10 -2.86 10.17 10.00
CA VAL A 10 -2.49 9.09 9.05
C VAL A 10 -3.42 9.10 7.83
N VAL A 11 -4.73 9.27 8.04
CA VAL A 11 -5.70 9.35 6.94
C VAL A 11 -5.40 10.56 6.04
N LEU A 12 -5.12 11.73 6.62
CA LEU A 12 -4.74 12.92 5.88
C LEU A 12 -3.50 12.68 5.02
N LEU A 13 -2.45 12.07 5.61
CA LEU A 13 -1.23 11.71 4.89
C LEU A 13 -1.51 10.82 3.65
N PHE A 14 -2.32 9.78 3.82
CA PHE A 14 -2.68 8.88 2.71
C PHE A 14 -3.50 9.57 1.61
N LEU A 15 -4.34 10.54 1.96
CA LEU A 15 -5.14 11.32 1.01
C LEU A 15 -4.30 12.34 0.24
N THR A 16 -3.33 12.97 0.90
CA THR A 16 -2.53 14.05 0.28
C THR A 16 -1.30 13.57 -0.46
N THR A 17 -0.75 12.40 -0.10
CA THR A 17 0.56 11.95 -0.61
C THR A 17 0.42 10.70 -1.49
N PRO A 18 0.85 10.77 -2.77
CA PRO A 18 0.93 9.60 -3.63
C PRO A 18 1.83 8.51 -3.05
N GLN A 19 1.40 7.26 -3.18
CA GLN A 19 2.13 6.06 -2.72
C GLN A 19 3.60 5.99 -3.19
N GLN A 20 3.88 6.46 -4.41
CA GLN A 20 5.22 6.44 -5.00
C GLN A 20 6.17 7.37 -4.25
N ILE A 21 5.65 8.51 -3.79
CA ILE A 21 6.39 9.50 -3.02
C ILE A 21 6.64 8.98 -1.60
N LEU A 22 5.68 8.26 -1.00
CA LEU A 22 5.85 7.60 0.29
C LEU A 22 7.00 6.59 0.27
N PHE A 23 7.01 5.63 -0.66
CA PHE A 23 8.11 4.65 -0.75
C PHE A 23 9.46 5.31 -1.07
N LYS A 24 9.46 6.37 -1.87
CA LYS A 24 10.68 7.14 -2.16
C LYS A 24 11.20 7.87 -0.91
N SER A 25 10.31 8.38 -0.05
CA SER A 25 10.70 9.01 1.23
C SER A 25 11.30 8.03 2.24
N LEU A 26 10.94 6.74 2.19
CA LEU A 26 11.63 5.73 3.03
C LEU A 26 13.12 5.65 2.71
N ARG A 27 13.52 5.89 1.44
CA ARG A 27 14.93 5.93 1.04
C ARG A 27 15.68 7.11 1.65
N THR A 28 15.03 8.25 1.85
CA THR A 28 15.66 9.43 2.47
C THR A 28 15.79 9.30 3.99
N VAL A 29 14.96 8.47 4.62
CA VAL A 29 15.02 8.16 6.06
C VAL A 29 16.12 7.13 6.40
N GLY A 30 16.82 6.59 5.38
CA GLY A 30 17.94 5.66 5.58
C GLY A 30 17.58 4.18 5.46
N VAL A 31 16.36 3.84 5.02
CA VAL A 31 15.98 2.45 4.76
C VAL A 31 16.78 1.89 3.56
N PRO A 32 17.43 0.71 3.68
CA PRO A 32 18.17 0.12 2.57
C PRO A 32 17.30 -0.13 1.33
N LYS A 33 17.89 0.02 0.15
CA LYS A 33 17.21 -0.03 -1.15
C LYS A 33 16.42 -1.34 -1.37
N ILE A 34 16.95 -2.46 -0.89
CA ILE A 34 16.32 -3.77 -1.03
C ILE A 34 14.94 -3.82 -0.35
N TYR A 35 14.80 -3.26 0.85
CA TYR A 35 13.53 -3.24 1.55
C TYR A 35 12.49 -2.39 0.84
N VAL A 36 12.89 -1.20 0.38
CA VAL A 36 12.00 -0.31 -0.38
C VAL A 36 11.49 -0.99 -1.65
N LEU A 37 12.38 -1.68 -2.37
CA LEU A 37 12.02 -2.47 -3.55
C LEU A 37 11.03 -3.58 -3.21
N THR A 38 11.33 -4.40 -2.20
CA THR A 38 10.46 -5.50 -1.78
C THR A 38 9.07 -4.97 -1.40
N LEU A 39 8.99 -3.91 -0.59
CA LEU A 39 7.73 -3.27 -0.20
C LEU A 39 6.95 -2.74 -1.41
N GLN A 40 7.62 -2.08 -2.37
CA GLN A 40 6.98 -1.57 -3.57
C GLN A 40 6.38 -2.69 -4.44
N MET A 41 7.10 -3.82 -4.56
CA MET A 41 6.62 -4.99 -5.30
C MET A 41 5.47 -5.67 -4.56
N THR A 42 5.56 -5.83 -3.25
CA THR A 42 4.48 -6.34 -2.40
C THR A 42 3.21 -5.49 -2.57
N TYR A 43 3.34 -4.17 -2.49
CA TYR A 43 2.23 -3.24 -2.68
C TYR A 43 1.56 -3.43 -4.04
N ARG A 44 2.35 -3.46 -5.13
CA ARG A 44 1.85 -3.71 -6.49
C ARG A 44 1.14 -5.07 -6.60
N TYR A 45 1.68 -6.11 -5.97
CA TYR A 45 1.12 -7.46 -6.05
C TYR A 45 -0.16 -7.63 -5.24
N ILE A 46 -0.34 -6.93 -4.11
CA ILE A 46 -1.57 -7.00 -3.31
C ILE A 46 -2.79 -6.64 -4.16
N PHE A 47 -2.76 -5.53 -4.91
CA PHE A 47 -3.90 -5.14 -5.77
C PHE A 47 -4.14 -6.14 -6.90
N LEU A 48 -3.07 -6.63 -7.52
CA LEU A 48 -3.19 -7.60 -8.61
C LEU A 48 -3.75 -8.94 -8.14
N LEU A 49 -3.29 -9.46 -7.00
CA LEU A 49 -3.79 -10.71 -6.44
C LEU A 49 -5.21 -10.55 -5.91
N MET A 50 -5.55 -9.38 -5.37
CA MET A 50 -6.91 -9.05 -4.96
C MET A 50 -7.88 -9.09 -6.14
N GLU A 51 -7.49 -8.55 -7.30
CA GLU A 51 -8.29 -8.66 -8.54
C GLU A 51 -8.50 -10.13 -8.93
N GLN A 52 -7.43 -10.92 -8.96
CA GLN A 52 -7.51 -12.35 -9.31
C GLN A 52 -8.46 -13.10 -8.36
N VAL A 53 -8.36 -12.87 -7.06
CA VAL A 53 -9.25 -13.48 -6.06
C VAL A 53 -10.70 -13.03 -6.27
N ARG A 54 -10.92 -11.75 -6.60
CA ARG A 54 -12.25 -11.20 -6.89
C ARG A 54 -12.87 -11.86 -8.13
N GLU A 55 -12.10 -11.99 -9.22
CA GLU A 55 -12.55 -12.68 -10.43
C GLU A 55 -12.89 -14.15 -10.15
N MET A 56 -12.06 -14.86 -9.39
CA MET A 56 -12.31 -16.24 -8.97
C MET A 56 -13.59 -16.36 -8.14
N TYR A 57 -13.86 -15.39 -7.27
CA TYR A 57 -15.07 -15.33 -6.47
C TYR A 57 -16.32 -15.06 -7.33
N ILE A 58 -16.25 -14.11 -8.26
CA ILE A 58 -17.34 -13.82 -9.20
C ILE A 58 -17.64 -15.05 -10.07
N ALA A 59 -16.61 -15.72 -10.59
CA ALA A 59 -16.76 -16.95 -11.38
C ALA A 59 -17.40 -18.09 -10.56
N LYS A 60 -17.04 -18.23 -9.27
CA LYS A 60 -17.70 -19.18 -8.37
C LYS A 60 -19.19 -18.84 -8.21
N LYS A 61 -19.50 -17.57 -7.96
CA LYS A 61 -20.88 -17.09 -7.77
C LYS A 61 -21.73 -17.34 -9.01
N ALA A 62 -21.19 -17.09 -10.21
CA ALA A 62 -21.89 -17.33 -11.48
C ALA A 62 -22.20 -18.81 -11.73
N ARG A 63 -21.34 -19.74 -11.28
CA ARG A 63 -21.53 -21.19 -11.46
C ARG A 63 -22.36 -21.85 -10.36
N THR A 64 -22.62 -21.15 -9.25
CA THR A 64 -23.27 -21.73 -8.07
C THR A 64 -24.71 -21.24 -7.99
N ILE A 65 -25.66 -22.11 -8.38
CA ILE A 65 -27.11 -21.81 -8.37
C ILE A 65 -27.71 -21.92 -6.96
N LYS A 66 -27.14 -22.77 -6.09
CA LYS A 66 -27.58 -22.96 -4.69
C LYS A 66 -26.37 -22.91 -3.74
N SER A 67 -26.49 -22.18 -2.62
CA SER A 67 -25.44 -22.09 -1.60
C SER A 67 -25.14 -23.47 -1.02
N ARG A 68 -23.86 -23.85 -1.00
CA ARG A 68 -23.38 -25.09 -0.37
C ARG A 68 -23.23 -24.89 1.14
N GLY A 69 -23.07 -25.98 1.90
CA GLY A 69 -22.83 -25.90 3.33
C GLY A 69 -21.54 -25.15 3.67
N LEU A 70 -21.47 -24.59 4.89
CA LEU A 70 -20.36 -23.77 5.38
C LEU A 70 -18.98 -24.45 5.21
N ILE A 71 -18.94 -25.78 5.38
CA ILE A 71 -17.73 -26.61 5.27
C ILE A 71 -17.18 -26.63 3.84
N ASP A 72 -18.06 -26.71 2.84
CA ASP A 72 -17.65 -26.72 1.42
C ASP A 72 -17.10 -25.36 1.00
N ASP A 73 -17.66 -24.29 1.54
CA ASP A 73 -17.18 -22.93 1.30
C ASP A 73 -15.81 -22.70 1.93
N GLN A 74 -15.58 -23.17 3.16
CA GLN A 74 -14.27 -23.13 3.81
C GLN A 74 -13.23 -23.95 3.04
N LYS A 75 -13.58 -25.17 2.58
CA LYS A 75 -12.70 -25.99 1.73
C LYS A 75 -12.33 -25.28 0.43
N TRP A 76 -13.30 -24.61 -0.20
CA TRP A 76 -13.04 -23.82 -1.41
C TRP A 76 -12.08 -22.67 -1.14
N VAL A 77 -12.28 -21.92 -0.05
CA VAL A 77 -11.39 -20.80 0.34
C VAL A 77 -9.97 -21.31 0.60
N GLY A 78 -9.81 -22.39 1.36
CA GLY A 78 -8.50 -23.01 1.62
C GLY A 78 -7.76 -23.38 0.32
N GLY A 79 -8.46 -24.00 -0.63
CA GLY A 79 -7.90 -24.31 -1.94
C GLY A 79 -7.49 -23.06 -2.75
N ARG A 80 -8.24 -21.96 -2.64
CA ARG A 80 -7.90 -20.71 -3.34
C ARG A 80 -6.73 -19.97 -2.72
N ILE A 81 -6.57 -20.02 -1.39
CA ILE A 81 -5.38 -19.48 -0.72
C ILE A 81 -4.12 -20.19 -1.23
N GLY A 82 -4.13 -21.53 -1.28
CA GLY A 82 -3.01 -22.31 -1.82
C GLY A 82 -2.72 -21.99 -3.30
N TYR A 83 -3.76 -21.88 -4.13
CA TYR A 83 -3.61 -21.48 -5.53
C TYR A 83 -2.97 -20.09 -5.67
N THR A 84 -3.45 -19.10 -4.92
CA THR A 84 -2.92 -17.73 -4.94
C THR A 84 -1.46 -17.68 -4.49
N LEU A 85 -1.06 -18.50 -3.51
CA LEU A 85 0.33 -18.60 -3.07
C LEU A 85 1.24 -19.10 -4.20
N ILE A 86 0.90 -20.23 -4.83
CA ILE A 86 1.68 -20.78 -5.96
C ILE A 86 1.74 -19.78 -7.12
N ARG A 87 0.60 -19.12 -7.40
CA ARG A 87 0.51 -18.07 -8.42
C ARG A 87 1.42 -16.89 -8.12
N SER A 88 1.48 -16.42 -6.87
CA SER A 88 2.35 -15.30 -6.47
C SER A 88 3.84 -15.65 -6.59
N LEU A 89 4.24 -16.87 -6.24
CA LEU A 89 5.63 -17.34 -6.36
C LEU A 89 6.07 -17.39 -7.84
N SER A 90 5.28 -18.05 -8.68
CA SER A 90 5.56 -18.12 -10.12
C SER A 90 5.54 -16.74 -10.80
N MET A 91 4.69 -15.82 -10.34
CA MET A 91 4.68 -14.46 -10.83
C MET A 91 5.94 -13.69 -10.42
N SER A 92 6.39 -13.83 -9.16
CA SER A 92 7.60 -13.17 -8.66
C SER A 92 8.81 -13.56 -9.50
N GLU A 93 8.96 -14.85 -9.80
CA GLU A 93 10.04 -15.36 -10.64
C GLU A 93 9.98 -14.80 -12.07
N LYS A 94 8.80 -14.81 -12.70
CA LYS A 94 8.61 -14.24 -14.05
C LYS A 94 8.93 -12.76 -14.10
N VAL A 95 8.49 -12.00 -13.11
CA VAL A 95 8.78 -10.56 -13.03
C VAL A 95 10.27 -10.33 -12.78
N HIS A 96 10.91 -11.14 -11.93
CA HIS A 96 12.35 -11.06 -11.71
C HIS A 96 13.14 -11.32 -12.99
N MET A 97 12.80 -12.36 -13.75
CA MET A 97 13.42 -12.64 -15.05
C MET A 97 13.21 -11.48 -16.04
N ALA A 98 12.00 -10.92 -16.11
CA ALA A 98 11.73 -9.76 -16.95
C ALA A 98 12.51 -8.51 -16.52
N MET A 99 12.77 -8.33 -15.22
CA MET A 99 13.64 -7.27 -14.71
C MET A 99 15.08 -7.50 -15.19
N LEU A 100 15.61 -8.71 -15.04
CA LEU A 100 16.96 -9.06 -15.49
C LEU A 100 17.14 -8.82 -17.01
N SER A 101 16.17 -9.22 -17.84
CA SER A 101 16.20 -8.97 -19.29
C SER A 101 16.20 -7.48 -19.66
N ARG A 102 15.70 -6.60 -18.79
CA ARG A 102 15.72 -5.14 -18.96
C ARG A 102 16.98 -4.48 -18.40
N GLY A 103 17.97 -5.27 -17.97
CA GLY A 103 19.22 -4.76 -17.41
C GLY A 103 19.13 -4.40 -15.93
N PHE A 104 18.28 -5.07 -15.16
CA PHE A 104 18.17 -4.83 -13.72
C PHE A 104 19.48 -5.15 -12.98
N SER A 105 20.14 -4.13 -12.47
CA SER A 105 21.40 -4.22 -11.71
C SER A 105 21.22 -4.31 -10.19
N GLY A 106 19.99 -4.56 -9.71
CA GLY A 106 19.65 -4.45 -8.29
C GLY A 106 19.03 -3.10 -7.90
N GLU A 107 18.99 -2.13 -8.82
CA GLU A 107 18.41 -0.81 -8.57
C GLU A 107 17.17 -0.52 -9.43
N VAL A 108 16.06 -0.22 -8.76
CA VAL A 108 14.89 0.38 -9.42
C VAL A 108 15.06 1.89 -9.41
N HIS A 109 15.30 2.45 -10.60
CA HIS A 109 15.37 3.88 -10.81
C HIS A 109 13.94 4.44 -10.88
N ILE A 110 13.51 5.11 -9.81
CA ILE A 110 12.26 5.86 -9.81
C ILE A 110 12.52 7.16 -10.59
N MET A 111 11.97 7.26 -11.80
CA MET A 111 12.22 8.34 -12.77
C MET A 111 11.56 9.69 -12.42
N GLN A 112 11.27 9.91 -11.12
CA GLN A 112 10.68 11.14 -10.63
C GLN A 112 11.75 11.91 -9.87
N GLU A 113 12.17 13.06 -10.36
CA GLU A 113 13.02 13.97 -9.60
C GLU A 113 12.18 14.65 -8.50
N PHE A 114 12.71 14.73 -7.28
CA PHE A 114 12.07 15.57 -6.25
C PHE A 114 12.35 17.03 -6.62
N LYS A 115 11.39 17.68 -7.30
CA LYS A 115 11.42 19.13 -7.45
C LYS A 115 10.51 19.73 -6.39
N MET A 116 11.15 20.28 -5.36
CA MET A 116 10.47 21.00 -4.29
C MET A 116 9.83 22.25 -4.90
N SER A 117 8.50 22.26 -4.98
CA SER A 117 7.76 23.41 -5.51
C SER A 117 7.50 24.42 -4.41
N GLN A 118 7.30 25.70 -4.75
CA GLN A 118 6.86 26.74 -3.81
C GLN A 118 5.58 26.34 -3.05
N ARG A 119 4.73 25.50 -3.67
CA ARG A 119 3.54 24.92 -3.05
C ARG A 119 3.85 23.90 -1.95
N ASP A 120 4.99 23.20 -2.02
CA ASP A 120 5.42 22.26 -0.97
C ASP A 120 5.86 23.01 0.28
N TYR A 121 6.44 24.21 0.10
CA TYR A 121 6.80 25.09 1.21
C TYR A 121 5.55 25.65 1.90
N LEU A 122 4.56 26.09 1.12
CA LEU A 122 3.27 26.56 1.65
C LEU A 122 2.49 25.42 2.33
N ALA A 123 2.49 24.23 1.74
CA ALA A 123 1.88 23.04 2.32
C ALA A 123 2.61 22.57 3.58
N GLY A 124 3.94 22.66 3.62
CA GLY A 124 4.74 22.40 4.82
C GLY A 124 4.41 23.38 5.95
N ALA A 125 4.33 24.67 5.64
CA ALA A 125 3.93 25.69 6.60
C ALA A 125 2.49 25.48 7.10
N ALA A 126 1.56 25.12 6.21
CA ALA A 126 0.18 24.80 6.57
C ALA A 126 0.06 23.51 7.41
N ALA A 127 0.87 22.48 7.12
CA ALA A 127 0.90 21.26 7.90
C ALA A 127 1.47 21.48 9.30
N ILE A 128 2.52 22.30 9.43
CA ILE A 128 3.08 22.70 10.72
C ILE A 128 2.06 23.52 11.51
N SER A 129 1.35 24.47 10.88
CA SER A 129 0.33 25.27 11.56
C SER A 129 -0.88 24.44 11.98
N ILE A 130 -1.38 23.53 11.13
CA ILE A 130 -2.47 22.60 11.47
C ILE A 130 -2.05 21.64 12.60
N SER A 131 -0.83 21.12 12.55
CA SER A 131 -0.29 20.26 13.60
C SER A 131 -0.15 21.01 14.94
N LEU A 132 0.30 22.27 14.90
CA LEU A 132 0.39 23.14 16.07
C LEU A 132 -1.00 23.44 16.65
N VAL A 133 -1.98 23.74 15.80
CA VAL A 133 -3.39 23.96 16.20
C VAL A 133 -3.99 22.71 16.84
N LEU A 134 -3.76 21.53 16.26
CA LEU A 134 -4.20 20.25 16.82
C LEU A 134 -3.52 19.93 18.16
N VAL A 135 -2.24 20.24 18.32
CA VAL A 135 -1.50 20.06 19.58
C VAL A 135 -2.01 21.03 20.65
N LEU A 136 -2.27 22.28 20.30
CA LEU A 136 -2.87 23.29 21.19
C LEU A 136 -4.27 22.89 21.65
N ILE A 137 -5.10 22.34 20.75
CA ILE A 137 -6.41 21.76 21.10
C ILE A 137 -6.25 20.55 22.02
N SER A 138 -5.19 19.76 21.83
CA SER A 138 -4.92 18.56 22.65
C SER A 138 -4.33 18.86 24.04
N GLN A 139 -3.72 20.02 24.25
CA GLN A 139 -3.11 20.44 25.52
C GLN A 139 -4.10 21.10 26.50
N ASP A 140 -5.42 20.97 26.28
CA ASP A 140 -6.46 21.37 27.23
C ASP A 140 -6.49 22.90 27.49
N ILE A 141 -6.93 23.67 26.49
CA ILE A 141 -7.51 25.02 26.73
C ILE A 141 -9.03 25.07 26.57
N ILE A 142 -9.67 23.94 26.28
CA ILE A 142 -11.13 23.82 26.29
C ILE A 142 -11.50 22.52 27.00
N ARG A 143 -11.59 22.62 28.33
CA ARG A 143 -12.42 21.75 29.13
C ARG A 143 -13.89 22.08 28.79
N VAL A 144 -14.54 21.22 28.02
CA VAL A 144 -16.01 21.10 27.96
C VAL A 144 -16.37 19.64 28.12
#